data_AF-A0AAE4B3E6-F1
#
_entry.id   AF-A0AAE4B3E6-F1
#
_cell.length_a   1.000
_cell.length_b   1.000
_cell.length_c   1.000
_cell.angle_alpha   90.00
_cell.angle_beta   90.00
_cell.angle_gamma   90.00
#
_symmetry.space_group_name_H-M   'P 1'
#
loop_
_entity.id
_entity.type
_entity.pdbx_description
1 polymer ?
#
loop_
_entity_poly.entity_id
_entity_poly.type
_entity_poly.pdbx_seq_one_letter_code
_entity_poly.pdbx_strand_id
1 'polypeptide(L)'
;MDEHKKQQTALNWLGFSTWADMPKPKWLGGLLGVLLSGLALTLPSATLITLFDFLRAGLRAGPYAEGTDGSAIRIIGLVLAARFCVSFVIWRSYVAVKQARIQDESLFNDKINAASSDLAARWQVTRTFTDENGNETVVTEWQDGLVTRAAAIDRLQGPAHARSDETPRIARMLSVCVREISREFPAHDRARQK
;
A
#
# COMPACT_ATOMS: atom_id res chain seq x y z
N MET A 1 -12.55 7.66 3.55
CA MET A 1 -12.98 8.84 2.76
C MET A 1 -11.74 9.62 2.34
N ASP A 2 -10.68 8.94 1.88
CA ASP A 2 -9.31 9.45 2.01
C ASP A 2 -8.48 9.42 0.72
N GLU A 3 -8.90 8.69 -0.33
CA GLU A 3 -8.19 8.70 -1.62
C GLU A 3 -8.33 10.03 -2.36
N HIS A 4 -9.52 10.65 -2.33
CA HIS A 4 -9.76 11.95 -2.97
C HIS A 4 -8.89 13.07 -2.37
N LYS A 5 -8.65 13.04 -1.06
CA LYS A 5 -7.88 14.07 -0.36
C LYS A 5 -6.39 13.99 -0.69
N LYS A 6 -5.83 12.78 -0.79
CA LYS A 6 -4.42 12.58 -1.18
C LYS A 6 -4.16 12.98 -2.64
N GLN A 7 -5.08 12.65 -3.55
CA GLN A 7 -4.98 13.08 -4.96
C GLN A 7 -5.01 14.60 -5.07
N GLN A 8 -5.91 15.26 -4.32
CA GLN A 8 -5.96 16.72 -4.28
C GLN A 8 -4.69 17.35 -3.70
N THR A 9 -4.06 16.77 -2.67
CA THR A 9 -2.80 17.31 -2.13
C THR A 9 -1.64 17.23 -3.12
N ALA A 10 -1.50 16.11 -3.85
CA ALA A 10 -0.45 15.97 -4.86
C ALA A 10 -0.69 16.88 -6.08
N LEU A 11 -1.94 17.00 -6.52
CA LEU A 11 -2.34 17.91 -7.60
C LEU A 11 -2.21 19.39 -7.19
N ASN A 12 -2.48 19.72 -5.92
CA ASN A 12 -2.29 21.05 -5.36
C ASN A 12 -0.81 21.42 -5.27
N TRP A 13 0.07 20.47 -4.96
CA TRP A 13 1.52 20.67 -4.95
C TRP A 13 2.07 20.95 -6.35
N LEU A 14 1.49 20.35 -7.41
CA LEU A 14 1.82 20.61 -8.81
C LEU A 14 1.19 21.90 -9.38
N GLY A 15 0.44 22.69 -8.60
CA GLY A 15 -0.19 23.93 -9.07
C GLY A 15 -1.46 23.74 -9.91
N PHE A 16 -2.04 22.53 -9.92
CA PHE A 16 -3.24 22.20 -10.71
C PHE A 16 -4.57 22.44 -9.96
N SER A 17 -4.55 23.12 -8.81
CA SER A 17 -5.69 23.22 -7.88
C SER A 17 -6.88 24.03 -8.39
N THR A 18 -6.67 24.98 -9.29
CA THR A 18 -7.69 25.93 -9.80
C THR A 18 -8.50 25.43 -11.00
N TRP A 19 -8.24 24.21 -11.49
CA TRP A 19 -8.73 23.71 -12.79
C TRP A 19 -9.94 22.77 -12.60
N ALA A 20 -10.17 22.35 -11.35
CA ALA A 20 -11.17 21.35 -10.96
C ALA A 20 -12.61 21.88 -10.92
N ASP A 21 -12.80 23.20 -10.85
CA ASP A 21 -14.12 23.86 -10.85
C ASP A 21 -14.55 24.38 -12.23
N MET A 22 -13.88 23.96 -13.31
CA MET A 22 -14.36 24.25 -14.66
C MET A 22 -15.67 23.49 -14.94
N PRO A 23 -16.71 24.14 -15.50
CA PRO A 23 -17.94 23.47 -15.90
C PRO A 23 -17.59 22.40 -16.93
N LYS A 24 -17.62 21.12 -16.53
CA LYS A 24 -17.16 19.95 -17.29
C LYS A 24 -17.82 19.92 -18.68
N PRO A 25 -17.17 20.42 -19.75
CA PRO A 25 -17.77 20.43 -21.07
C PRO A 25 -17.71 18.99 -21.57
N LYS A 26 -18.86 18.36 -21.83
CA LYS A 26 -18.93 16.97 -22.32
C LYS A 26 -18.11 16.74 -23.60
N TRP A 27 -17.86 17.80 -24.39
CA TRP A 27 -17.04 17.78 -25.59
C TRP A 27 -15.52 17.67 -25.31
N LEU A 28 -15.05 18.20 -24.19
CA LEU A 28 -13.62 18.21 -23.83
C LEU A 28 -13.10 16.78 -23.61
N GLY A 29 -13.91 15.91 -22.99
CA GLY A 29 -13.58 14.49 -22.80
C GLY A 29 -13.51 13.72 -24.12
N GLY A 30 -14.40 14.03 -25.07
CA GLY A 30 -14.38 13.42 -26.41
C GLY A 30 -13.14 13.83 -27.21
N LEU A 31 -12.81 15.13 -27.23
CA LEU A 31 -11.63 15.64 -27.93
C LEU A 31 -10.33 15.09 -27.32
N LEU A 32 -10.23 15.08 -25.99
CA LEU A 32 -9.08 14.52 -25.28
C LEU A 32 -8.94 13.02 -25.53
N GLY A 33 -10.07 12.29 -25.58
CA GLY A 33 -10.08 10.87 -25.91
C GLY A 33 -9.59 10.58 -27.32
N VAL A 34 -10.01 11.37 -28.32
CA VAL A 34 -9.52 11.25 -29.70
C VAL A 34 -8.03 11.56 -29.79
N LEU A 35 -7.55 12.59 -29.10
CA LEU A 35 -6.14 12.98 -29.10
C LEU A 35 -5.26 11.91 -28.45
N LEU A 36 -5.69 11.36 -27.32
CA LEU A 36 -5.00 10.25 -26.64
C LEU A 36 -5.03 8.96 -27.46
N SER A 37 -6.14 8.66 -28.13
CA SER A 37 -6.25 7.50 -29.02
C SER A 37 -5.33 7.64 -30.25
N GLY A 38 -5.27 8.83 -30.84
CA GLY A 38 -4.33 9.14 -31.92
C GLY A 38 -2.87 9.00 -31.47
N LEU A 39 -2.54 9.45 -30.27
CA LEU A 39 -1.21 9.25 -29.68
C LEU A 39 -0.92 7.76 -29.44
N ALA A 40 -1.89 7.02 -28.94
CA ALA A 40 -1.78 5.59 -28.66
C ALA A 40 -1.55 4.74 -29.92
N LEU A 41 -2.05 5.17 -31.07
CA LEU A 41 -1.81 4.54 -32.37
C LEU A 41 -0.47 4.98 -32.99
N THR A 42 -0.16 6.27 -32.92
CA THR A 42 1.04 6.82 -33.58
C THR A 42 2.35 6.43 -32.89
N LEU A 43 2.39 6.34 -31.56
CA LEU A 43 3.59 5.95 -30.81
C LEU A 43 4.11 4.52 -31.13
N PRO A 44 3.27 3.46 -31.11
CA PRO A 44 3.73 2.13 -31.47
C PRO A 44 4.07 2.03 -32.97
N SER A 45 3.28 2.67 -33.85
CA SER A 45 3.59 2.72 -35.28
C SER A 45 4.93 3.40 -35.56
N ALA A 46 5.21 4.54 -34.93
CA ALA A 46 6.49 5.24 -35.08
C ALA A 46 7.67 4.43 -34.55
N THR A 47 7.47 3.61 -33.51
CA THR A 47 8.49 2.70 -32.97
C THR A 47 8.80 1.58 -33.97
N LEU A 48 7.77 0.96 -34.56
CA LEU A 48 7.92 -0.05 -35.61
C LEU A 48 8.61 0.49 -36.86
N ILE A 49 8.27 1.71 -37.29
CA ILE A 49 8.94 2.38 -38.41
C ILE A 49 10.43 2.58 -38.10
N THR A 50 10.78 3.11 -36.92
CA THR A 50 12.20 3.29 -36.56
C THR A 50 12.97 1.98 -36.43
N LEU A 51 12.31 0.91 -35.98
CA LEU A 51 12.92 -0.43 -35.91
C LEU A 51 13.20 -0.97 -37.31
N PHE A 52 12.26 -0.76 -38.24
CA PHE A 52 12.40 -1.15 -39.62
C PHE A 52 13.48 -0.35 -40.36
N ASP A 53 13.58 0.96 -40.11
CA ASP A 53 14.65 1.80 -40.63
C ASP A 53 16.02 1.39 -40.10
N PHE A 54 16.12 1.03 -38.81
CA PHE A 54 17.34 0.50 -38.22
C PHE A 54 17.78 -0.81 -38.90
N LEU A 55 16.83 -1.71 -39.18
CA LEU A 55 17.10 -2.98 -39.86
C LEU A 55 17.57 -2.75 -41.31
N ARG A 56 16.92 -1.84 -42.05
CA ARG A 56 17.32 -1.46 -43.41
C ARG A 56 18.70 -0.80 -43.45
N ALA A 57 18.99 0.07 -42.48
CA ALA A 57 20.29 0.70 -42.34
C ALA A 57 21.39 -0.33 -42.05
N GLY A 58 21.12 -1.34 -41.21
CA GLY A 58 22.05 -2.45 -40.94
C GLY A 58 22.31 -3.35 -42.14
N LEU A 59 21.29 -3.60 -42.97
CA LEU A 59 21.40 -4.38 -44.22
C LEU A 59 21.93 -3.56 -45.41
N ARG A 60 22.33 -2.29 -45.19
CA ARG A 60 22.79 -1.37 -46.23
C ARG A 60 21.82 -1.26 -47.41
N ALA A 61 20.52 -1.29 -47.12
CA ALA A 61 19.44 -1.27 -48.10
C ALA A 61 18.67 0.06 -48.05
N GLY A 62 18.14 0.49 -49.20
CA GLY A 62 17.33 1.71 -49.32
C GLY A 62 18.17 3.01 -49.27
N PRO A 63 17.63 4.14 -48.76
CA PRO A 63 18.28 5.45 -48.81
C PRO A 63 19.57 5.55 -47.96
N TYR A 64 19.94 4.46 -47.28
CA TYR A 64 21.12 4.37 -46.41
C TYR A 64 22.25 3.52 -47.03
N ALA A 65 22.13 3.09 -48.30
CA ALA A 65 23.09 2.21 -48.95
C ALA A 65 24.45 2.88 -49.26
N GLU A 66 24.43 4.17 -49.56
CA GLU A 66 25.59 4.93 -50.07
C GLU A 66 26.39 5.65 -48.98
N GLY A 67 25.83 5.80 -47.77
CA GLY A 67 26.48 6.48 -46.65
C GLY A 67 27.59 5.64 -46.01
N THR A 68 28.84 6.09 -46.11
CA THR A 68 30.02 5.34 -45.61
C THR A 68 30.28 5.54 -44.10
N ASP A 69 29.61 6.51 -43.46
CA ASP A 69 30.01 7.01 -42.13
C ASP A 69 29.28 6.38 -40.92
N GLY A 70 28.36 5.44 -41.10
CA GLY A 70 27.67 4.75 -39.99
C GLY A 70 26.89 5.67 -39.01
N SER A 71 26.84 6.97 -39.28
CA SER A 71 26.22 8.01 -38.45
C SER A 71 24.71 7.81 -38.33
N ALA A 72 24.05 7.46 -39.44
CA ALA A 72 22.62 7.14 -39.48
C ALA A 72 22.25 5.99 -38.55
N ILE A 73 23.03 4.91 -38.54
CA ILE A 73 22.79 3.74 -37.67
C ILE A 73 22.87 4.13 -36.19
N ARG A 74 23.87 4.95 -35.83
CA ARG A 74 24.04 5.42 -34.44
C ARG A 74 22.87 6.30 -33.99
N ILE A 75 22.45 7.26 -34.81
CA ILE A 75 21.35 8.17 -34.47
C ILE A 75 20.04 7.40 -34.32
N ILE A 76 19.73 6.51 -35.27
CA ILE A 76 18.51 5.69 -35.21
C ILE A 76 18.56 4.74 -34.00
N GLY A 77 19.72 4.14 -33.74
CA GLY A 77 19.94 3.29 -32.56
C GLY A 77 19.73 4.04 -31.25
N LEU A 78 20.20 5.29 -31.13
CA LEU A 78 19.98 6.14 -29.96
C LEU A 78 18.50 6.48 -29.76
N VAL A 79 17.76 6.79 -30.84
CA VAL A 79 16.32 7.08 -30.77
C VAL A 79 15.52 5.85 -30.33
N LEU A 80 15.88 4.67 -30.84
CA LEU A 80 15.28 3.40 -30.42
C LEU A 80 15.56 3.13 -28.93
N ALA A 81 16.83 3.22 -28.51
CA ALA A 81 17.21 3.03 -27.12
C ALA A 81 16.44 3.98 -26.19
N ALA A 82 16.37 5.27 -26.53
CA ALA A 82 15.64 6.27 -25.76
C ALA A 82 14.15 5.90 -25.62
N ARG A 83 13.47 5.52 -26.71
CA ARG A 83 12.05 5.12 -26.66
C ARG A 83 11.81 3.91 -25.76
N PHE A 84 12.65 2.88 -25.88
CA PHE A 84 12.55 1.70 -25.03
C PHE A 84 12.79 2.05 -23.55
N CYS A 85 13.80 2.88 -23.26
CA CYS A 85 14.08 3.34 -21.91
C CYS A 85 12.89 4.11 -21.30
N VAL A 86 12.28 5.05 -22.03
CA VAL A 86 11.11 5.80 -21.53
C VAL A 86 9.95 4.86 -21.21
N SER A 87 9.62 3.94 -22.12
CA SER A 87 8.53 2.98 -21.89
C SER A 87 8.81 2.09 -20.67
N PHE A 88 10.04 1.59 -20.54
CA PHE A 88 10.46 0.77 -19.41
C PHE A 88 10.39 1.53 -18.08
N VAL A 89 10.82 2.80 -18.04
CA VAL A 89 10.74 3.64 -16.84
C VAL A 89 9.30 3.88 -16.43
N ILE A 90 8.39 4.16 -17.37
CA ILE A 90 6.96 4.34 -17.08
C ILE A 90 6.37 3.08 -16.46
N TRP A 91 6.61 1.92 -17.09
CA TRP A 91 6.18 0.64 -16.55
C TRP A 91 6.75 0.38 -15.16
N ARG A 92 8.06 0.56 -14.97
CA ARG A 92 8.76 0.33 -13.71
C ARG A 92 8.24 1.22 -12.59
N SER A 93 7.96 2.49 -12.88
CA SER A 93 7.35 3.44 -11.94
C SER A 93 5.93 3.02 -11.57
N TYR A 94 5.12 2.60 -12.55
CA TYR A 94 3.76 2.10 -12.29
C TYR A 94 3.77 0.86 -11.40
N VAL A 95 4.65 -0.11 -11.69
CA VAL A 95 4.84 -1.32 -10.87
C VAL A 95 5.31 -0.95 -9.47
N ALA A 96 6.26 -0.03 -9.33
CA ALA A 96 6.75 0.41 -8.02
C ALA A 96 5.62 1.02 -7.17
N VAL A 97 4.77 1.86 -7.77
CA VAL A 97 3.61 2.45 -7.06
C VAL A 97 2.62 1.37 -6.65
N LYS A 98 2.33 0.39 -7.52
CA LYS A 98 1.46 -0.74 -7.17
C LYS A 98 2.03 -1.58 -6.02
N GLN A 99 3.32 -1.91 -6.08
CA GLN A 99 4.00 -2.65 -5.03
C GLN A 99 3.97 -1.91 -3.70
N ALA A 100 4.22 -0.60 -3.70
CA ALA A 100 4.13 0.23 -2.49
C ALA A 100 2.73 0.18 -1.87
N ARG A 101 1.67 0.29 -2.69
CA ARG A 101 0.28 0.18 -2.19
C ARG A 101 -0.05 -1.19 -1.61
N ILE A 102 0.40 -2.27 -2.27
CA ILE A 102 0.17 -3.63 -1.78
C ILE A 102 0.91 -3.86 -0.46
N GLN A 103 2.14 -3.34 -0.36
CA GLN A 103 2.95 -3.44 0.85
C GLN A 103 2.36 -2.63 2.02
N ASP A 104 1.81 -1.45 1.76
CA ASP A 104 1.10 -0.66 2.79
C ASP A 104 -0.12 -1.43 3.32
N GLU A 105 -0.88 -2.07 2.44
CA GLU A 105 -2.06 -2.87 2.81
C GLU A 105 -1.66 -4.16 3.56
N SER A 106 -0.58 -4.84 3.14
CA SER A 106 -0.10 -6.04 3.84
C SER A 106 0.41 -5.67 5.24
N LEU A 107 1.18 -4.59 5.37
CA LEU A 107 1.70 -4.11 6.64
C LEU A 107 0.58 -3.67 7.59
N PHE A 108 -0.49 -3.07 7.06
CA PHE A 108 -1.69 -2.78 7.84
C PHE A 108 -2.32 -4.07 8.39
N ASN A 109 -2.54 -5.07 7.54
CA ASN A 109 -3.12 -6.34 7.95
C ASN A 109 -2.24 -7.11 8.94
N ASP A 110 -0.92 -7.11 8.75
CA ASP A 110 0.05 -7.72 9.66
C ASP A 110 -0.02 -7.08 11.05
N LYS A 111 -0.14 -5.74 11.14
CA LYS A 111 -0.31 -5.04 12.41
C LYS A 111 -1.61 -5.40 13.11
N ILE A 112 -2.73 -5.48 12.37
CA ILE A 112 -4.02 -5.89 12.94
C ILE A 112 -3.95 -7.33 13.43
N ASN A 113 -3.36 -8.24 12.66
CA ASN A 113 -3.25 -9.65 13.02
C ASN A 113 -2.34 -9.86 14.24
N ALA A 114 -1.17 -9.20 14.27
CA ALA A 114 -0.26 -9.22 15.41
C ALA A 114 -0.93 -8.68 16.68
N ALA A 115 -1.64 -7.55 16.57
CA ALA A 115 -2.38 -7.00 17.71
C ALA A 115 -3.52 -7.93 18.16
N SER A 116 -4.22 -8.61 17.24
CA SER A 116 -5.25 -9.58 17.60
C SER A 116 -4.67 -10.78 18.36
N SER A 117 -3.50 -11.27 17.96
CA SER A 117 -2.79 -12.35 18.67
C SER A 117 -2.34 -11.89 20.06
N ASP A 118 -1.75 -10.70 20.16
CA ASP A 118 -1.25 -10.15 21.43
C ASP A 118 -2.39 -9.80 22.40
N LEU A 119 -3.57 -9.41 21.89
CA LEU A 119 -4.79 -9.25 22.69
C LEU A 119 -5.25 -10.57 23.30
N ALA A 120 -5.03 -11.70 22.62
CA ALA A 120 -5.36 -13.03 23.12
C ALA A 120 -4.24 -13.67 23.96
N ALA A 121 -3.11 -12.99 24.15
CA ALA A 121 -1.95 -13.56 24.83
C ALA A 121 -2.24 -13.89 26.30
N ARG A 122 -1.75 -15.05 26.73
CA ARG A 122 -1.74 -15.57 28.10
C ARG A 122 -0.38 -16.15 28.41
N TRP A 123 0.08 -16.01 29.64
CA TRP A 123 1.36 -16.55 30.10
C TRP A 123 1.16 -17.47 31.28
N GLN A 124 1.97 -18.52 31.32
CA GLN A 124 1.96 -19.49 32.39
C GLN A 124 2.91 -19.00 33.49
N VAL A 125 2.38 -18.77 34.69
CA VAL A 125 3.15 -18.35 35.87
C VAL A 125 3.18 -19.51 36.85
N THR A 126 4.38 -20.00 37.13
CA THR A 126 4.61 -21.00 38.17
C THR A 126 4.85 -20.28 39.49
N ARG A 127 3.96 -20.47 40.46
CA ARG A 127 4.13 -19.95 41.82
C ARG A 127 4.38 -21.12 42.77
N THR A 128 5.43 -21.00 43.57
CA THR A 128 5.71 -21.91 44.67
C THR A 128 5.00 -21.39 45.91
N PHE A 129 4.11 -22.20 46.47
CA PHE A 129 3.46 -21.93 47.75
C PHE A 129 4.03 -22.91 48.78
N THR A 130 4.50 -22.38 49.90
CA THR A 130 4.88 -23.18 51.06
C THR A 130 3.66 -23.32 51.96
N ASP A 131 3.18 -24.56 52.12
CA ASP A 131 2.07 -24.88 53.01
C ASP A 131 2.48 -24.72 54.49
N GLU A 132 1.53 -24.62 55.42
CA GLU A 132 1.79 -24.51 56.88
C GLU A 132 2.60 -25.71 57.43
N ASN A 133 2.60 -26.83 56.71
CA ASN A 133 3.39 -28.03 57.01
C ASN A 133 4.81 -28.05 56.39
N GLY A 134 5.25 -26.97 55.75
CA GLY A 134 6.62 -26.86 55.19
C GLY A 134 6.83 -27.60 53.87
N ASN A 135 5.76 -28.10 53.23
CA ASN A 135 5.84 -28.70 51.90
C ASN A 135 5.70 -27.63 50.80
N GLU A 136 6.61 -27.65 49.82
CA GLU A 136 6.52 -26.79 48.65
C GLU A 136 5.56 -27.40 47.62
N THR A 137 4.48 -26.67 47.30
CA THR A 137 3.58 -27.01 46.21
C THR A 137 3.80 -26.06 45.04
N VAL A 138 4.05 -26.64 43.86
CA VAL A 138 4.25 -25.91 42.62
C VAL A 138 2.91 -25.79 41.92
N VAL A 139 2.25 -24.63 42.02
CA VAL A 139 1.00 -24.36 41.31
C VAL A 139 1.31 -23.58 40.05
N THR A 140 0.83 -24.09 38.93
CA THR A 140 1.01 -23.44 37.64
C THR A 140 -0.30 -22.80 37.19
N GLU A 141 -0.33 -21.48 37.13
CA GLU A 141 -1.52 -20.68 36.83
C GLU A 141 -1.36 -19.95 35.50
N TRP A 142 -2.40 -19.96 34.67
CA TRP A 142 -2.45 -19.13 33.47
C TRP A 142 -2.89 -17.72 33.86
N GLN A 143 -2.01 -16.74 33.69
CA GLN A 143 -2.32 -15.33 33.90
C GLN A 143 -2.40 -14.59 32.57
N ASP A 144 -3.34 -13.66 32.50
CA ASP A 144 -3.47 -12.79 31.36
C ASP A 144 -2.26 -11.85 31.27
N GLY A 145 -1.66 -11.77 30.07
CA GLY A 145 -0.53 -10.89 29.81
C GLY A 145 -0.99 -9.44 29.67
N LEU A 146 -1.38 -8.78 30.77
CA LEU A 146 -1.92 -7.41 30.75
C LEU A 146 -0.99 -6.41 30.04
N VAL A 147 0.32 -6.56 30.22
CA VAL A 147 1.34 -5.73 29.54
C VAL A 147 1.31 -5.94 28.03
N THR A 148 1.19 -7.18 27.57
CA THR A 148 1.10 -7.54 26.15
C THR A 148 -0.19 -7.04 25.52
N ARG A 149 -1.32 -7.15 26.24
CA ARG A 149 -2.60 -6.59 25.78
C ARG A 149 -2.57 -5.06 25.71
N ALA A 150 -1.97 -4.40 26.69
CA ALA A 150 -1.79 -2.94 26.66
C ALA A 150 -0.92 -2.49 25.48
N ALA A 151 0.19 -3.20 25.22
CA ALA A 151 1.03 -2.96 24.06
C ALA A 151 0.30 -3.21 22.73
N ALA A 152 -0.60 -4.21 22.68
CA ALA A 152 -1.44 -4.47 21.51
C ALA A 152 -2.40 -3.32 21.23
N ILE A 153 -3.02 -2.73 22.27
CA ILE A 153 -3.91 -1.57 22.14
C ILE A 153 -3.13 -0.35 21.61
N ASP A 154 -1.92 -0.10 22.11
CA ASP A 154 -1.06 0.99 21.63
C ASP A 154 -0.69 0.80 20.15
N ARG A 155 -0.34 -0.42 19.74
CA ARG A 155 -0.09 -0.76 18.32
C ARG A 155 -1.30 -0.55 17.42
N LEU A 156 -2.53 -0.63 17.94
CA LEU A 156 -3.76 -0.37 17.19
C LEU A 156 -4.07 1.12 17.05
N GLN A 157 -3.51 1.99 17.90
CA GLN A 157 -3.72 3.43 17.83
C GLN A 157 -3.17 4.04 16.55
N GLY A 158 -1.99 3.60 16.10
CA GLY A 158 -1.37 4.04 14.84
C GLY A 158 -2.25 3.76 13.61
N PRO A 159 -2.63 2.49 13.36
CA PRO A 159 -3.57 2.10 12.30
C PRO A 159 -4.91 2.82 12.38
N ALA A 160 -5.49 2.98 13.58
CA ALA A 160 -6.76 3.69 13.77
C ALA A 160 -6.68 5.16 13.36
N HIS A 161 -5.57 5.84 13.66
CA HIS A 161 -5.36 7.23 13.25
C HIS A 161 -5.06 7.34 11.74
N ALA A 162 -4.32 6.39 11.18
CA ALA A 162 -3.92 6.42 9.77
C ALA A 162 -5.08 6.09 8.81
N ARG A 163 -6.04 5.26 9.23
CA ARG A 163 -7.20 4.81 8.44
C ARG A 163 -8.49 4.89 9.25
N SER A 164 -9.08 6.09 9.26
CA SER A 164 -10.32 6.39 10.01
C SER A 164 -11.51 5.50 9.58
N ASP A 165 -11.51 5.04 8.33
CA ASP A 165 -12.47 4.10 7.75
C ASP A 165 -12.44 2.70 8.38
N GLU A 166 -11.29 2.25 8.89
CA GLU A 166 -11.11 0.93 9.52
C GLU A 166 -11.31 0.98 11.05
N THR A 167 -11.50 2.17 11.62
CA THR A 167 -11.73 2.35 13.07
C THR A 167 -12.92 1.53 13.60
N PRO A 168 -14.07 1.40 12.90
CA PRO A 168 -15.18 0.56 13.37
C PRO A 168 -14.80 -0.92 13.52
N ARG A 169 -13.90 -1.43 12.67
CA ARG A 169 -13.42 -2.81 12.75
C ARG A 169 -12.56 -3.03 13.99
N ILE A 170 -11.63 -2.10 14.26
CA ILE A 170 -10.78 -2.12 15.47
C ILE A 170 -11.65 -2.02 16.74
N ALA A 171 -12.63 -1.10 16.75
CA ALA A 171 -13.55 -0.95 17.86
C ALA A 171 -14.35 -2.23 18.14
N ARG A 172 -14.80 -2.93 17.10
CA ARG A 172 -15.47 -4.23 17.25
C ARG A 172 -14.55 -5.28 17.87
N MET A 173 -13.30 -5.37 17.43
CA MET A 173 -12.31 -6.29 17.99
C MET A 173 -12.07 -6.03 19.49
N LEU A 174 -11.87 -4.77 19.86
CA LEU A 174 -11.70 -4.38 21.26
C LEU A 174 -12.96 -4.63 22.09
N SER A 175 -14.16 -4.39 21.54
CA SER A 175 -15.42 -4.65 22.24
C SER A 175 -15.62 -6.13 22.56
N VAL A 176 -15.19 -7.03 21.67
CA VAL A 176 -15.22 -8.47 21.92
C VAL A 176 -14.24 -8.83 23.03
N CYS A 177 -13.01 -8.30 22.97
CA CYS A 177 -12.00 -8.53 24.00
C CYS A 177 -12.48 -8.07 25.39
N VAL A 178 -13.03 -6.84 25.49
CA VAL A 178 -13.59 -6.30 26.74
C VAL A 178 -14.76 -7.15 27.24
N ARG A 179 -15.62 -7.63 26.33
CA ARG A 179 -16.75 -8.50 26.68
C ARG A 179 -16.29 -9.82 27.27
N GLU A 180 -15.26 -10.45 26.72
CA GLU A 180 -14.73 -11.71 27.26
C GLU A 180 -14.02 -11.49 28.61
N ILE A 181 -13.22 -10.43 28.76
CA ILE A 181 -12.59 -10.08 30.04
C ILE A 181 -13.66 -9.83 31.12
N SER A 182 -14.75 -9.13 30.78
CA SER A 182 -15.84 -8.85 31.71
C SER A 182 -16.61 -10.10 32.13
N ARG A 183 -16.56 -11.20 31.37
CA ARG A 183 -17.16 -12.49 31.78
C ARG A 183 -16.30 -13.21 32.80
N GLU A 184 -14.98 -13.12 32.66
CA GLU A 184 -14.02 -13.74 33.59
C GLU A 184 -13.97 -12.98 34.93
N PHE A 185 -14.17 -11.66 34.90
CA PHE A 185 -14.23 -10.80 36.09
C PHE A 185 -15.59 -10.09 36.19
N PRO A 186 -16.64 -10.74 36.73
CA PRO A 186 -17.94 -10.09 36.89
C PRO A 186 -17.84 -8.86 37.80
N ALA A 187 -18.61 -7.82 37.49
CA ALA A 187 -18.59 -6.57 38.25
C ALA A 187 -18.93 -6.84 39.72
N HIS A 188 -18.01 -6.46 40.62
CA HIS A 188 -18.25 -6.56 42.05
C HIS A 188 -19.38 -5.60 42.41
N ASP A 189 -20.53 -6.16 42.78
CA ASP A 189 -21.77 -5.44 43.04
C ASP A 189 -21.64 -4.60 44.32
N ARG A 190 -21.09 -3.39 44.21
CA ARG A 190 -20.91 -2.42 45.32
C ARG A 190 -22.22 -1.69 45.67
N ALA A 191 -23.37 -2.34 45.50
CA ALA A 191 -24.70 -1.75 45.71
C ALA A 191 -25.41 -2.22 46.99
N ARG A 192 -24.78 -3.03 47.87
CA ARG A 192 -25.40 -3.51 49.13
C ARG A 192 -24.54 -3.29 50.39
N GLN A 193 -23.89 -2.14 50.50
CA GLN A 193 -23.32 -1.68 51.78
C GLN A 193 -23.72 -0.22 52.02
N LYS A 194 -25.01 -0.01 52.28
CA LYS A 194 -25.53 1.12 53.04
C LYS A 194 -26.62 0.60 53.97
#